data_AF-A0A533T3D0-F1
#
_entry.id   AF-A0A533T3D0-F1
#
_cell.length_a   1.000
_cell.length_b   1.000
_cell.length_c   1.000
_cell.angle_alpha   90.00
_cell.angle_beta   90.00
_cell.angle_gamma   90.00
#
_symmetry.space_group_name_H-M   'P 1'
#
loop_
_entity.id
_entity.type
_entity.pdbx_description
1 polymer ?
#
loop_
_entity_poly.entity_id
_entity_poly.type
_entity_poly.pdbx_seq_one_letter_code
_entity_poly.pdbx_strand_id
1 'polypeptide(L)' 'MTAADINAIAIEIALLVQAGISLEKVGYTVKQIAGKAFSGYQLLAYYYVSWAQAFPEQLADLQLQFEKEYEFALEMVE' A
#
# COMPACT_ATOMS: atom_id res chain seq x y z
N MET A 1 0.55 -14.78 5.41
CA MET A 1 1.17 -13.46 5.65
C MET A 1 1.09 -13.19 7.14
N THR A 2 2.24 -12.93 7.74
CA THR A 2 2.40 -12.51 9.13
C THR A 2 2.42 -10.98 9.21
N ALA A 3 2.30 -10.41 10.40
CA ALA A 3 2.47 -8.96 10.59
C ALA A 3 3.85 -8.48 10.10
N ALA A 4 4.90 -9.30 10.26
CA ALA A 4 6.23 -8.99 9.75
C ALA A 4 6.27 -8.90 8.22
N ASP A 5 5.50 -9.75 7.52
CA ASP A 5 5.41 -9.71 6.06
C ASP A 5 4.69 -8.44 5.58
N ILE A 6 3.63 -8.02 6.28
CA ILE A 6 2.88 -6.79 5.96
C ILE A 6 3.77 -5.56 6.15
N ASN A 7 4.54 -5.52 7.24
CA ASN A 7 5.49 -4.43 7.49
C ASN A 7 6.56 -4.35 6.39
N ALA A 8 7.10 -5.51 5.97
CA ALA A 8 8.09 -5.56 4.90
C ALA A 8 7.50 -5.09 3.56
N ILE A 9 6.27 -5.47 3.24
CA ILE A 9 5.53 -4.98 2.05
C ILE A 9 5.34 -3.46 2.12
N ALA A 10 4.85 -2.95 3.25
CA ALA A 10 4.58 -1.53 3.44
C ALA A 10 5.83 -0.68 3.22
N ILE A 11 6.97 -1.08 3.82
CA ILE A 11 8.26 -0.40 3.67
C ILE A 11 8.78 -0.50 2.23
N GLU A 12 8.71 -1.67 1.62
CA GLU A 12 9.16 -1.86 0.23
C GLU A 12 8.40 -0.95 -0.74
N ILE A 13 7.07 -0.89 -0.59
CA ILE A 13 6.25 -0.03 -1.42
C ILE A 13 6.51 1.45 -1.11
N ALA A 14 6.71 1.83 0.17
CA ALA A 14 7.08 3.19 0.54
C ALA A 14 8.35 3.67 -0.18
N LEU A 15 9.36 2.80 -0.25
CA LEU A 15 10.61 3.09 -0.96
C LEU A 15 10.39 3.27 -2.46
N LEU A 16 9.51 2.46 -3.07
CA LEU A 16 9.14 2.63 -4.49
C LEU A 16 8.40 3.95 -4.73
N VAL A 17 7.46 4.30 -3.85
CA VAL A 17 6.69 5.57 -3.95
C VAL A 17 7.63 6.77 -3.79
N GLN A 18 8.54 6.75 -2.82
CA GLN A 18 9.56 7.80 -2.61
C GLN A 18 10.53 7.92 -3.79
N ALA A 19 10.85 6.82 -4.47
CA ALA A 19 11.68 6.83 -5.68
C ALA A 19 10.97 7.42 -6.91
N GLY A 20 9.66 7.67 -6.82
CA GLY A 20 8.83 8.19 -7.90
C GLY A 20 8.20 7.05 -8.72
N ILE A 21 6.94 6.75 -8.42
CA ILE A 21 6.11 5.84 -9.23
C ILE A 21 5.29 6.62 -10.26
N SER A 22 5.03 6.00 -11.40
CA SER A 22 4.04 6.45 -12.37
C SER A 22 2.79 5.60 -12.19
N LEU A 23 1.64 6.25 -11.99
CA LEU A 23 0.36 5.57 -11.79
C LEU A 23 -0.07 4.77 -13.03
N GLU A 24 0.29 5.24 -14.21
CA GLU A 24 -0.03 4.63 -15.51
C GLU A 24 0.91 3.48 -15.88
N LYS A 25 2.06 3.37 -15.21
CA LYS A 25 3.00 2.28 -15.46
C LYS A 25 2.45 0.96 -14.89
N VAL A 26 2.59 -0.09 -15.68
CA VAL A 26 2.33 -1.48 -15.29
C VAL A 26 3.64 -2.24 -15.15
N GLY A 27 3.65 -3.27 -14.30
CA GLY A 27 4.82 -4.14 -14.11
C GLY A 27 5.65 -3.85 -12.86
N TYR A 28 5.11 -3.11 -11.89
CA TYR A 28 5.76 -3.02 -10.57
C TYR A 28 5.73 -4.38 -9.89
N THR A 29 6.82 -4.74 -9.22
CA THR A 29 6.94 -5.99 -8.48
C THR A 29 7.29 -5.68 -7.03
N VAL A 30 6.60 -6.33 -6.11
CA VAL A 30 6.91 -6.29 -4.68
C VAL A 30 7.54 -7.65 -4.35
N LYS A 31 8.77 -7.67 -3.84
CA LYS A 31 9.54 -8.90 -3.59
C LYS A 31 8.78 -9.87 -2.69
N GLN A 32 8.09 -9.34 -1.69
CA GLN A 32 7.29 -10.13 -0.75
C GLN A 32 6.01 -10.71 -1.38
N ILE A 33 5.57 -10.18 -2.53
CA ILE A 33 4.41 -10.68 -3.29
C ILE A 33 4.91 -11.21 -4.64
N ALA A 34 5.64 -12.32 -4.57
CA ALA A 34 6.23 -12.95 -5.74
C ALA A 34 5.17 -13.34 -6.79
N GLY A 35 5.53 -13.21 -8.06
CA GLY A 35 4.68 -13.63 -9.19
C GLY A 35 3.53 -12.69 -9.54
N LYS A 36 3.41 -11.53 -8.88
CA LYS A 36 2.44 -10.49 -9.23
C LYS A 36 3.12 -9.26 -9.81
N ALA A 37 2.52 -8.75 -10.88
CA ALA A 37 2.80 -7.44 -11.43
C ALA A 37 1.67 -6.48 -11.02
N PHE A 38 2.03 -5.29 -10.56
CA PHE A 38 1.12 -4.24 -10.14
C PHE A 38 1.19 -3.07 -11.12
N SER A 39 0.04 -2.44 -11.39
CA SER A 39 0.00 -1.07 -11.90
C SER A 39 0.38 -0.07 -10.81
N GLY A 40 0.74 1.16 -11.18
CA GLY A 40 1.04 2.19 -10.19
C GLY A 40 -0.15 2.50 -9.27
N TYR A 41 -1.38 2.48 -9.81
CA TYR A 41 -2.60 2.57 -8.98
C TYR A 41 -2.75 1.40 -8.01
N GLN A 42 -2.52 0.17 -8.47
CA GLN A 42 -2.58 -1.02 -7.60
C GLN A 42 -1.48 -0.96 -6.52
N LEU A 43 -0.30 -0.47 -6.88
CA LEU A 43 0.81 -0.30 -5.95
C LEU A 43 0.48 0.74 -4.88
N LEU A 44 -0.12 1.88 -5.27
CA LEU A 44 -0.57 2.91 -4.34
C LEU A 44 -1.70 2.42 -3.42
N ALA A 45 -2.64 1.65 -3.94
CA ALA A 45 -3.69 1.05 -3.12
C ALA A 45 -3.10 0.05 -2.12
N TYR A 46 -2.18 -0.82 -2.57
CA TYR A 46 -1.48 -1.74 -1.69
C TYR A 46 -0.62 -1.03 -0.65
N TYR A 47 0.02 0.08 -1.03
CA TYR A 47 0.75 0.94 -0.10
C TYR A 47 -0.16 1.37 1.04
N TYR A 48 -1.30 1.97 0.71
CA TYR A 48 -2.22 2.52 1.71
C TYR A 48 -2.75 1.43 2.66
N VAL A 49 -3.22 0.30 2.11
CA VAL A 49 -3.77 -0.80 2.91
C VAL A 49 -2.69 -1.47 3.78
N SER A 50 -1.51 -1.73 3.23
CA SER A 50 -0.41 -2.32 4.00
C SER A 50 0.13 -1.38 5.07
N TRP A 51 0.18 -0.07 4.79
CA TRP A 51 0.60 0.94 5.75
C TRP A 51 -0.44 1.13 6.87
N ALA A 52 -1.73 1.16 6.55
CA ALA A 52 -2.80 1.23 7.54
C ALA A 52 -2.78 0.02 8.51
N GLN A 53 -2.39 -1.16 8.02
CA GLN A 53 -2.27 -2.36 8.86
C GLN A 53 -0.96 -2.42 9.66
N ALA A 54 0.16 -1.97 9.06
CA ALA A 54 1.48 -2.02 9.68
C ALA A 54 1.74 -0.89 10.68
N PHE A 55 1.30 0.32 10.32
CA PHE A 55 1.59 1.57 11.02
C PHE A 55 0.34 2.47 11.08
N PRO A 56 -0.77 2.02 11.72
CA PRO A 56 -2.02 2.76 11.78
C PRO A 56 -1.85 4.15 12.40
N GLU A 57 -0.98 4.30 13.40
CA GLU A 57 -0.68 5.58 14.05
C GLU A 57 0.03 6.59 13.13
N GLN A 58 0.69 6.11 12.07
CA GLN A 58 1.42 6.93 11.09
C GLN A 58 0.66 7.10 9.77
N LEU A 59 -0.59 6.63 9.70
CA LEU A 59 -1.42 6.73 8.50
C LEU A 59 -1.74 8.20 8.17
N ALA A 60 -2.02 9.01 9.20
CA ALA A 60 -2.28 10.44 9.07
C ALA A 60 -1.06 11.21 8.51
N ASP A 61 0.16 10.73 8.77
CA ASP A 61 1.40 11.35 8.29
C ASP A 61 1.61 11.17 6.78
N LEU A 62 0.91 10.20 6.16
CA LEU A 62 0.98 10.00 4.71
C LEU A 62 0.35 11.15 3.92
N GLN A 63 -0.45 12.00 4.57
CA GLN A 63 -1.21 13.10 3.95
C GLN A 63 -2.03 12.66 2.72
N LEU A 64 -2.32 11.36 2.61
CA LEU A 64 -3.18 10.80 1.60
C LEU A 64 -4.62 10.96 2.09
N GLN A 65 -5.43 11.69 1.34
CA GLN A 65 -6.86 11.91 1.64
C GLN A 65 -7.69 10.65 1.34
N PHE A 66 -7.31 9.51 1.90
CA PHE A 66 -7.98 8.21 1.73
C PHE A 66 -8.49 7.62 3.05
N GLU A 67 -8.35 8.34 4.17
CA GLU A 67 -8.72 7.83 5.50
C GLU A 67 -10.21 7.46 5.55
N LYS A 68 -11.06 8.37 5.08
CA LYS A 68 -12.52 8.16 5.01
C LYS A 68 -12.91 7.10 3.98
N GLU A 69 -12.23 7.07 2.84
CA GLU A 69 -12.45 6.12 1.76
C GLU A 69 -12.07 4.69 2.20
N TYR A 70 -11.03 4.57 3.03
CA TYR A 70 -10.61 3.29 3.59
C TYR A 70 -11.55 2.80 4.68
N GLU A 71 -12.00 3.68 5.58
CA GLU A 71 -13.05 3.35 6.56
C GLU A 71 -14.33 2.86 5.86
N PHE A 72 -14.80 3.60 4.86
CA PHE A 72 -15.96 3.21 4.06
C PHE A 72 -15.77 1.85 3.37
N ALA A 73 -14.57 1.58 2.84
CA ALA A 73 -14.26 0.31 2.21
C ALA A 73 -14.26 -0.86 3.21
N LEU A 74 -13.83 -0.63 4.46
CA LEU A 74 -13.90 -1.64 5.52
C LEU A 74 -15.35 -1.95 5.90
N GLU A 75 -16.21 -0.93 6.01
CA GLU A 75 -17.66 -1.10 6.28
C GLU A 75 -18.39 -1.90 5.20
N MET A 76 -17.89 -1.92 3.97
CA MET A 76 -18.47 -2.71 2.86
C MET A 76 -18.09 -4.19 2.88
N VAL A 77 -17.09 -4.58 3.68
CA VAL A 77 -16.56 -5.95 3.76
C VAL A 77 -16.97 -6.65 5.07
N GLU A 78 -17.48 -5.91 6.06
CA GLU A 78 -18.19 -6.43 7.24
C GLU A 78 -19.64 -6.86 6.91
#